data_AF-A0A0P6RNB8-F1
#
_entry.id   AF-A0A0P6RNB8-F1
#
_cell.length_a   1.000
_cell.length_b   1.000
_cell.length_c   1.000
_cell.angle_alpha   90.00
_cell.angle_beta   90.00
_cell.angle_gamma   90.00
#
_symmetry.space_group_name_H-M   'P 1'
#
loop_
_entity.id
_entity.type
_entity.pdbx_description
1 polymer ?
#
loop_
_entity_poly.entity_id
_entity_poly.type
_entity_poly.pdbx_seq_one_letter_code
_entity_poly.pdbx_strand_id
1 'polypeptide(L)'
;MTPTFQSRRTSLVPIAAALQAATVEYAESRLAFEKVSQELQAARLCQAPERVELADQSDAAVEAMEVSQERVANLMAGLQAMGGLSDFYAFVSAHNRDAT
;
A
#
# COMPACT_ATOMS: atom_id res chain seq x y z
N MET A 1 -12.19 9.47 29.14
CA MET A 1 -11.07 8.97 28.33
C MET A 1 -9.88 8.74 29.26
N THR A 2 -9.30 7.54 29.34
CA THR A 2 -8.22 7.25 30.30
C THR A 2 -6.84 7.67 29.74
N PRO A 3 -5.89 8.12 30.58
CA PRO A 3 -4.57 8.58 30.14
C PRO A 3 -3.78 7.49 29.39
N THR A 4 -3.99 6.22 29.72
CA THR A 4 -3.41 5.07 29.02
C THR A 4 -3.89 4.96 27.57
N PHE A 5 -5.16 5.25 27.31
CA PHE A 5 -5.73 5.25 25.96
C PHE A 5 -5.16 6.40 25.13
N GLN A 6 -5.03 7.58 25.73
CA GLN A 6 -4.48 8.76 25.07
C GLN A 6 -3.00 8.56 24.70
N SER A 7 -2.21 7.97 25.59
CA SER A 7 -0.79 7.66 25.34
C SER A 7 -0.59 6.62 24.22
N ARG A 8 -1.39 5.54 24.21
CA ARG A 8 -1.36 4.52 23.14
C ARG A 8 -1.84 5.05 21.79
N ARG A 9 -2.85 5.93 21.80
CA ARG A 9 -3.32 6.60 20.58
C ARG A 9 -2.19 7.42 19.95
N THR A 10 -1.49 8.21 20.75
CA THR A 10 -0.39 9.04 20.26
C THR A 10 0.80 8.22 19.75
N SER A 11 1.05 7.02 20.30
CA SER A 11 2.14 6.15 19.84
C SER A 11 1.86 5.41 18.54
N LEU A 12 0.59 5.15 18.18
CA LEU A 12 0.21 4.41 16.97
C LEU A 12 -0.04 5.30 15.75
N VAL A 13 -0.33 6.59 15.94
CA VAL A 13 -0.58 7.56 14.85
C VAL A 13 0.51 7.57 13.78
N PRO A 14 1.82 7.59 14.11
CA PRO A 14 2.88 7.60 13.09
C PRO A 14 2.90 6.32 12.26
N ILE A 15 2.58 5.17 12.87
CA ILE A 15 2.58 3.87 12.18
C ILE A 15 1.36 3.75 11.27
N ALA A 16 0.19 4.24 11.72
CA ALA A 16 -1.01 4.32 10.89
C ALA A 16 -0.80 5.23 9.67
N ALA A 17 -0.16 6.38 9.86
CA ALA A 17 0.19 7.29 8.77
C ALA A 17 1.20 6.65 7.79
N ALA A 18 2.21 5.95 8.29
CA ALA A 18 3.19 5.25 7.46
C ALA A 18 2.55 4.11 6.65
N LEU A 19 1.64 3.34 7.25
CA LEU A 19 0.89 2.29 6.57
C LEU A 19 -0.03 2.87 5.49
N GLN A 20 -0.72 3.97 5.79
CA GLN A 20 -1.57 4.66 4.82
C GLN A 20 -0.75 5.16 3.63
N ALA A 21 0.39 5.80 3.88
CA ALA A 21 1.29 6.28 2.82
C ALA A 21 1.81 5.13 1.95
N ALA A 22 2.30 4.04 2.56
CA ALA A 22 2.77 2.87 1.81
C ALA A 22 1.64 2.20 0.99
N THR A 23 0.41 2.19 1.52
CA THR A 23 -0.75 1.66 0.79
C THR A 23 -1.12 2.53 -0.42
N VAL A 24 -1.00 3.86 -0.29
CA VAL A 24 -1.19 4.79 -1.42
C VAL A 24 -0.10 4.59 -2.47
N GLU A 25 1.16 4.52 -2.07
CA GLU A 25 2.28 4.24 -2.99
C GLU A 25 2.09 2.91 -3.76
N TYR A 26 1.62 1.86 -3.09
CA TYR A 26 1.28 0.59 -3.74
C TYR A 26 0.12 0.74 -4.74
N ALA A 27 -0.93 1.48 -4.39
CA ALA A 27 -2.06 1.71 -5.29
C ALA A 27 -1.64 2.49 -6.55
N GLU A 28 -0.77 3.49 -6.41
CA GLU A 28 -0.20 4.25 -7.52
C GLU A 28 0.67 3.35 -8.42
N SER A 29 1.55 2.54 -7.81
CA SER A 29 2.40 1.59 -8.53
C SER A 29 1.59 0.56 -9.30
N ARG A 30 0.51 0.04 -8.69
CA ARG A 30 -0.40 -0.90 -9.35
C ARG A 30 -1.10 -0.26 -10.55
N LEU A 31 -1.57 0.99 -10.43
CA LEU A 31 -2.22 1.71 -11.52
C LEU A 31 -1.25 2.00 -12.67
N ALA A 32 0.01 2.33 -12.36
CA ALA A 32 1.06 2.48 -13.36
C ALA A 32 1.33 1.17 -14.10
N PHE A 33 1.44 0.04 -13.38
CA PHE A 33 1.57 -1.28 -13.97
C PHE A 33 0.38 -1.64 -14.87
N GLU A 34 -0.86 -1.45 -14.40
CA GLU A 34 -2.07 -1.74 -15.17
C GLU A 34 -2.07 -0.97 -16.51
N LYS A 35 -1.65 0.29 -16.49
CA LYS A 35 -1.55 1.13 -17.69
C LYS A 35 -0.51 0.60 -18.67
N VAL A 36 0.71 0.35 -18.21
CA VAL A 36 1.80 -0.17 -19.06
C VAL A 36 1.44 -1.56 -19.61
N SER A 37 0.81 -2.42 -18.81
CA SER A 37 0.34 -3.73 -19.24
C SER A 37 -0.70 -3.63 -20.36
N GLN A 38 -1.62 -2.66 -20.30
CA GLN A 38 -2.61 -2.43 -21.35
C GLN A 38 -1.95 -1.92 -22.64
N GLU A 39 -1.01 -0.98 -22.52
CA GLU A 39 -0.25 -0.45 -23.66
C GLU A 39 0.59 -1.54 -24.33
N LEU A 40 1.27 -2.37 -23.54
CA LEU A 40 2.03 -3.53 -24.04
C LEU A 40 1.12 -4.55 -24.74
N GLN A 41 -0.07 -4.81 -24.21
CA GLN A 41 -1.03 -5.70 -24.84
C GLN A 41 -1.51 -5.14 -26.19
N ALA A 42 -1.81 -3.84 -26.26
CA ALA A 42 -2.17 -3.18 -27.52
C ALA A 42 -1.02 -3.20 -28.54
N ALA A 43 0.21 -2.90 -28.10
CA ALA A 43 1.40 -2.96 -28.94
C ALA A 43 1.67 -4.37 -29.48
N ARG A 44 1.46 -5.42 -28.66
CA ARG A 44 1.59 -6.83 -29.09
C ARG A 44 0.55 -7.19 -30.16
N LEU A 45 -0.69 -6.74 -30.02
CA LEU A 45 -1.75 -7.00 -31.00
C LEU A 45 -1.45 -6.33 -32.35
N CYS A 46 -0.89 -5.12 -32.33
CA CYS A 46 -0.56 -4.36 -33.53
C CYS A 46 0.86 -4.63 -34.07
N GLN A 47 1.63 -5.54 -33.44
CA GLN A 47 3.04 -5.81 -33.75
C GLN A 47 3.92 -4.55 -33.75
N ALA A 48 3.61 -3.61 -32.86
CA ALA A 48 4.30 -2.32 -32.80
C ALA A 48 5.80 -2.49 -32.47
N PRO A 49 6.67 -1.68 -33.07
CA PRO A 49 8.12 -1.77 -32.87
C PRO A 49 8.53 -1.46 -31.43
N GLU A 50 7.80 -0.58 -30.72
CA GLU A 50 8.06 -0.20 -29.32
C GLU A 50 7.75 -1.30 -28.27
N ARG A 51 7.30 -2.49 -28.69
CA ARG A 51 6.92 -3.59 -27.78
C ARG A 51 8.02 -4.03 -26.81
N VAL A 52 9.29 -3.85 -27.20
CA VAL A 52 10.44 -4.23 -26.36
C VAL A 52 10.61 -3.22 -25.23
N GLU A 53 10.58 -1.92 -25.55
CA GLU A 53 10.65 -0.85 -24.55
C GLU A 53 9.45 -0.89 -23.59
N LEU A 54 8.24 -1.20 -24.09
CA LEU A 54 7.06 -1.40 -23.25
C LEU A 54 7.15 -2.65 -22.37
N ALA A 55 7.87 -3.69 -22.79
CA ALA A 55 8.12 -4.86 -21.96
C ALA A 55 9.08 -4.51 -20.81
N ASP A 56 10.17 -3.81 -21.09
CA ASP A 56 11.11 -3.33 -20.07
C ASP A 56 10.41 -2.40 -19.06
N GLN A 57 9.53 -1.51 -19.52
CA GLN A 57 8.72 -0.66 -18.67
C GLN A 57 7.72 -1.46 -17.81
N SER A 58 7.16 -2.54 -18.37
CA SER A 58 6.27 -3.43 -17.63
C SER A 58 7.02 -4.15 -16.51
N ASP A 59 8.22 -4.65 -16.78
CA ASP A 59 9.04 -5.35 -15.79
C ASP A 59 9.48 -4.40 -14.67
N ALA A 60 9.92 -3.19 -15.01
CA ALA A 60 10.23 -2.15 -14.02
C ALA A 60 9.01 -1.74 -13.17
N ALA A 61 7.81 -1.72 -13.76
CA ALA A 61 6.57 -1.43 -13.03
C ALA A 61 6.19 -2.56 -12.07
N VAL A 62 6.45 -3.82 -12.44
CA VAL A 62 6.28 -4.97 -11.53
C VAL A 62 7.24 -4.87 -10.36
N GLU A 63 8.53 -4.61 -10.59
CA GLU A 63 9.52 -4.46 -9.51
C GLU A 63 9.12 -3.36 -8.52
N ALA A 64 8.68 -2.19 -9.01
CA ALA A 64 8.21 -1.10 -8.17
C ALA A 64 6.96 -1.47 -7.34
N MET A 65 6.04 -2.23 -7.95
CA MET A 65 4.86 -2.75 -7.27
C MET A 65 5.24 -3.77 -6.18
N GLU A 66 6.19 -4.66 -6.43
CA GLU A 66 6.67 -5.64 -5.45
C GLU A 66 7.35 -4.95 -4.27
N VAL A 67 8.20 -3.95 -4.51
CA VAL A 67 8.86 -3.17 -3.46
C VAL A 67 7.85 -2.43 -2.58
N SER A 68 6.84 -1.81 -3.18
CA SER A 68 5.78 -1.12 -2.43
C SER A 68 4.90 -2.11 -1.65
N GLN A 69 4.61 -3.28 -2.21
CA GLN A 69 3.90 -4.35 -1.51
C GLN A 69 4.70 -4.88 -0.30
N GLU A 70 6.01 -5.10 -0.46
CA GLU A 70 6.89 -5.54 0.61
C GLU A 70 6.94 -4.50 1.74
N ARG A 71 6.97 -3.21 1.41
CA ARG A 71 6.91 -2.12 2.39
C ARG A 71 5.62 -2.16 3.21
N VAL A 72 4.47 -2.40 2.58
CA VAL A 72 3.19 -2.58 3.28
C VAL A 72 3.23 -3.82 4.18
N ALA A 73 3.74 -4.95 3.68
CA ALA A 73 3.84 -6.19 4.44
C ALA A 73 4.72 -6.05 5.68
N ASN A 74 5.87 -5.38 5.56
CA ASN A 74 6.79 -5.12 6.67
C ASN A 74 6.17 -4.21 7.74
N LEU A 75 5.41 -3.18 7.35
CA LEU A 75 4.70 -2.32 8.29
C LEU A 75 3.59 -3.07 9.02
N MET A 76 2.85 -3.93 8.32
CA MET A 76 1.82 -4.80 8.92
C MET A 76 2.43 -5.83 9.89
N ALA A 77 3.55 -6.46 9.51
CA ALA A 77 4.27 -7.38 10.38
C ALA A 77 4.80 -6.69 11.64
N GLY A 78 5.32 -5.46 11.51
CA GLY A 78 5.73 -4.63 12.64
C GLY A 78 4.57 -4.31 13.58
N LEU A 79 3.41 -3.95 13.04
CA LEU A 79 2.17 -3.74 13.82
C LEU A 79 1.73 -5.01 14.56
N GLN A 80 1.85 -6.18 13.92
CA GLN A 80 1.51 -7.46 14.52
C GLN A 80 2.47 -7.83 15.66
N ALA A 81 3.78 -7.64 15.46
CA ALA A 81 4.81 -7.92 16.44
C ALA A 81 4.71 -7.02 17.69
N MET A 82 4.21 -5.79 17.54
CA MET A 82 3.95 -4.88 18.67
C MET A 82 2.67 -5.20 19.45
N GLY A 83 1.91 -6.24 19.08
CA GLY A 83 0.58 -6.51 19.65
C GLY A 83 -0.47 -5.44 19.27
N GLY A 84 -0.14 -4.59 18.30
CA GLY A 84 -0.91 -3.41 17.94
C GLY A 84 -2.08 -3.70 17.02
N LEU A 85 -2.20 -4.89 16.40
CA LEU A 85 -3.31 -5.21 15.52
C LEU A 85 -4.66 -5.28 16.26
N SER A 86 -4.71 -5.90 17.45
CA SER A 86 -5.95 -5.93 18.26
C SER A 86 -6.34 -4.53 18.75
N ASP A 87 -5.35 -3.73 19.17
CA ASP A 87 -5.54 -2.37 19.67
C ASP A 87 -5.86 -1.38 18.53
N PHE A 88 -5.34 -1.60 17.31
CA PHE A 88 -5.62 -0.81 16.11
C PHE A 88 -7.02 -1.10 15.56
N TYR A 89 -7.45 -2.38 15.48
CA TYR A 89 -8.83 -2.71 15.12
C TYR A 89 -9.82 -2.17 16.15
N ALA A 90 -9.51 -2.22 17.44
CA ALA A 90 -10.32 -1.60 18.50
C ALA A 90 -10.37 -0.07 18.36
N PHE A 91 -9.25 0.56 18.02
CA PHE A 91 -9.16 2.00 17.75
C PHE A 91 -9.99 2.43 16.54
N VAL A 92 -9.85 1.76 15.40
CA VAL A 92 -10.62 2.04 14.18
C VAL A 92 -12.12 1.77 14.38
N SER A 93 -12.48 0.69 15.09
CA SER A 93 -13.87 0.38 15.43
C SER A 93 -14.50 1.42 16.35
N ALA A 94 -13.76 1.95 17.33
CA ALA A 94 -14.23 3.04 18.18
C ALA A 94 -14.39 4.35 17.40
N HIS A 95 -13.47 4.65 16.48
CA HIS A 95 -13.51 5.89 15.70
C HIS A 95 -14.62 5.91 14.63
N ASN A 96 -14.99 4.76 14.06
CA ASN A 96 -16.13 4.64 13.15
C ASN A 96 -17.49 4.70 13.86
N ARG A 97 -17.54 4.45 15.17
CA ARG A 97 -18.78 4.52 15.96
C ARG A 97 -19.13 5.94 16.41
N ASP A 98 -18.14 6.83 16.51
CA ASP A 98 -18.32 8.26 16.78
C ASP A 98 -18.61 9.08 15.50
N ALA A 99 -18.54 8.46 14.30
CA ALA A 99 -18.79 9.10 13.00
C ALA A 99 -20.23 8.89 12.47
N THR A 100 -21.12 8.31 13.27
CA THR A 100 -22.58 8.16 13.03
C THR A 100 -23.36 8.83 14.15
#